data_AF-A0A662S950-F1
#
_entry.id   AF-A0A662S950-F1
#
_cell.length_a   1.000
_cell.length_b   1.000
_cell.length_c   1.000
_cell.angle_alpha   90.00
_cell.angle_beta   90.00
_cell.angle_gamma   90.00
#
_symmetry.space_group_name_H-M   'P 1'
#
loop_
_entity.id
_entity.type
_entity.pdbx_description
1 polymer ?
#
loop_
_entity_poly.entity_id
_entity_poly.type
_entity_poly.pdbx_seq_one_letter_code
_entity_poly.pdbx_strand_id
1 'polypeptide(L)'
;MDGVVFHDESQILKEEGEPWEGGYRIIPHPALVFPRKDKKKLRKKYGLPEDKLIIGTAGFIAGTGKRLPLILVPLLRYLEDDMYLYFITSMWKAGDLGRYTQIMQVVKGHDKTDSFRIDTEFVDDETLNEKMQACDLLFAWNITGPNDRGSQSGIASDMYGSYTKLIVKDSPHYSFIKRQEGVLVGPQDPVDFAKAVIEAAKKEDLDDVPDPTWLSWDNQVKNYVDFFEELYE
;
A
#
# COMPACT_ATOMS: atom_id res chain seq x y z
N MET A 1 28.45 -15.08 0.60
CA MET A 1 27.14 -14.69 1.16
C MET A 1 26.39 -15.99 1.28
N ASP A 2 25.98 -16.35 2.48
CA ASP A 2 25.52 -17.73 2.74
C ASP A 2 24.10 -17.95 2.18
N GLY A 3 23.27 -16.89 2.10
CA GLY A 3 22.08 -16.89 1.25
C GLY A 3 21.37 -15.53 1.21
N VAL A 4 20.38 -15.38 0.32
CA VAL A 4 19.53 -14.18 0.19
C VAL A 4 18.05 -14.53 0.09
N VAL A 5 17.20 -13.77 0.77
CA VAL A 5 15.75 -13.80 0.55
C VAL A 5 15.35 -12.67 -0.38
N PHE A 6 14.65 -13.01 -1.45
CA PHE A 6 13.91 -12.06 -2.28
C PHE A 6 12.41 -12.22 -2.03
N HIS A 7 11.63 -11.16 -2.25
CA HIS A 7 10.18 -11.19 -2.07
C HIS A 7 9.41 -11.41 -3.38
N ASP A 8 10.10 -11.38 -4.52
CA ASP A 8 9.55 -11.66 -5.83
C ASP A 8 10.67 -11.99 -6.83
N GLU A 9 10.39 -12.84 -7.81
CA GLU A 9 11.35 -13.20 -8.87
C GLU A 9 11.85 -12.00 -9.68
N SER A 10 11.07 -10.91 -9.76
CA SER A 10 11.50 -9.70 -10.48
C SER A 10 12.71 -9.02 -9.85
N GLN A 11 13.06 -9.35 -8.60
CA GLN A 11 14.22 -8.81 -7.89
C GLN A 11 15.53 -9.53 -8.27
N ILE A 12 15.45 -10.67 -8.96
CA ILE A 12 16.62 -11.42 -9.42
C ILE A 12 17.21 -10.72 -10.66
N LEU A 13 18.49 -10.37 -10.59
CA LEU A 13 19.22 -9.72 -11.67
C LEU A 13 19.83 -10.78 -12.60
N LYS A 14 19.08 -11.18 -13.65
CA LYS A 14 19.46 -12.17 -14.67
C LYS A 14 20.65 -11.77 -15.57
N GLU A 15 21.81 -11.47 -14.98
CA GLU A 15 23.07 -11.20 -15.69
C GLU A 15 24.06 -12.36 -15.51
N GLU A 16 24.85 -12.67 -16.54
CA GLU A 16 25.83 -13.77 -16.50
C GLU A 16 26.82 -13.61 -15.33
N GLY A 17 26.96 -14.65 -14.50
CA GLY A 17 27.86 -14.65 -13.34
C GLY A 17 27.21 -14.25 -12.01
N GLU A 18 25.88 -14.45 -11.86
CA GLU A 18 25.15 -14.08 -10.65
C GLU A 18 25.79 -14.66 -9.37
N PRO A 19 26.08 -13.84 -8.35
CA PRO A 19 26.64 -14.30 -7.08
C PRO A 19 25.65 -15.11 -6.22
N TRP A 20 24.44 -15.35 -6.72
CA TRP A 20 23.30 -15.92 -5.98
C TRP A 20 22.87 -17.30 -6.46
N GLU A 21 23.46 -17.83 -7.55
CA GLU A 21 23.04 -19.11 -8.14
C GLU A 21 23.09 -20.23 -7.07
N GLY A 22 21.92 -20.80 -6.75
CA GLY A 22 21.77 -21.84 -5.71
C GLY A 22 21.71 -21.34 -4.26
N GLY A 23 21.81 -20.03 -4.02
CA GLY A 23 21.87 -19.42 -2.68
C GLY A 23 20.77 -18.38 -2.41
N TYR A 24 19.62 -18.46 -3.06
CA TYR A 24 18.48 -17.58 -2.77
C TYR A 24 17.16 -18.33 -2.61
N ARG A 25 16.23 -17.71 -1.88
CA ARG A 25 14.84 -18.17 -1.75
C ARG A 25 13.89 -17.01 -2.03
N ILE A 26 12.79 -17.29 -2.73
CA ILE A 26 11.67 -16.35 -2.86
C ILE A 26 10.73 -16.58 -1.67
N ILE A 27 10.66 -15.63 -0.76
CA ILE A 27 9.68 -15.60 0.34
C ILE A 27 8.97 -14.25 0.28
N PRO A 28 7.66 -14.22 -0.05
CA PRO A 28 6.94 -12.96 -0.20
C PRO A 28 6.96 -12.16 1.10
N HIS A 29 6.88 -10.84 0.98
CA HIS A 29 6.78 -10.00 2.18
C HIS A 29 5.45 -10.30 2.89
N PRO A 30 5.47 -10.76 4.15
CA PRO A 30 4.25 -11.05 4.89
C PRO A 30 3.42 -9.78 5.14
N ALA A 31 2.13 -9.96 5.31
CA ALA A 31 1.18 -8.89 5.60
C ALA A 31 0.78 -8.88 7.08
N LEU A 32 0.47 -7.68 7.58
CA LEU A 32 -0.27 -7.50 8.83
C LEU A 32 -1.74 -7.90 8.64
N VAL A 33 -2.11 -9.09 9.09
CA VAL A 33 -3.48 -9.61 9.02
C VAL A 33 -4.10 -9.63 10.41
N PHE A 34 -5.20 -8.90 10.59
CA PHE A 34 -6.03 -8.88 11.80
C PHE A 34 -7.47 -9.26 11.46
N PRO A 35 -8.30 -9.68 12.43
CA PRO A 35 -9.70 -10.00 12.16
C PRO A 35 -10.44 -8.85 11.46
N ARG A 36 -11.29 -9.20 10.49
CA ARG A 36 -12.18 -8.24 9.84
C ARG A 36 -13.11 -7.62 10.89
N LYS A 37 -13.19 -6.30 10.90
CA LYS A 37 -13.99 -5.47 11.80
C LYS A 37 -15.07 -4.75 11.01
N ASP A 38 -16.09 -4.28 11.71
CA ASP A 38 -17.18 -3.52 11.11
C ASP A 38 -16.69 -2.13 10.68
N LYS A 39 -16.69 -1.87 9.37
CA LYS A 39 -16.21 -0.63 8.75
C LYS A 39 -16.89 0.61 9.33
N LYS A 40 -18.20 0.56 9.59
CA LYS A 40 -18.97 1.68 10.14
C LYS A 40 -18.56 2.02 11.58
N LYS A 41 -18.36 1.00 12.42
CA LYS A 41 -17.83 1.17 13.78
C LYS A 41 -16.41 1.75 13.76
N LEU A 42 -15.56 1.31 12.83
CA LEU A 42 -14.21 1.86 12.67
C LEU A 42 -14.25 3.33 12.25
N ARG A 43 -15.09 3.70 11.27
CA ARG A 43 -15.27 5.10 10.85
C ARG A 43 -15.70 5.98 12.01
N LYS A 44 -16.67 5.53 12.82
CA LYS A 44 -17.10 6.23 14.03
C LYS A 44 -15.97 6.34 15.06
N LYS A 45 -15.20 5.26 15.31
CA LYS A 45 -14.06 5.24 16.23
C LYS A 45 -13.02 6.30 15.86
N TYR A 46 -12.74 6.47 14.58
CA TYR A 46 -11.72 7.39 14.10
C TYR A 46 -12.25 8.77 13.67
N GLY A 47 -13.56 9.03 13.76
CA GLY A 47 -14.16 10.28 13.32
C GLY A 47 -14.06 10.51 11.81
N LEU A 48 -14.21 9.44 11.03
CA LEU A 48 -14.29 9.46 9.58
C LEU A 48 -15.76 9.53 9.13
N PRO A 49 -16.07 10.10 7.95
CA PRO A 49 -17.44 10.17 7.45
C PRO A 49 -18.03 8.75 7.26
N GLU A 50 -19.25 8.54 7.75
CA GLU A 50 -19.95 7.26 7.65
C GLU A 50 -20.72 7.13 6.32
N ASP A 51 -21.04 8.25 5.68
CA ASP A 51 -21.90 8.40 4.50
C ASP A 51 -21.12 8.62 3.19
N LYS A 52 -19.79 8.74 3.26
CA LYS A 52 -18.91 8.90 2.10
C LYS A 52 -18.18 7.61 1.74
N LEU A 53 -17.82 7.50 0.47
CA LEU A 53 -16.86 6.52 -0.02
C LEU A 53 -15.45 6.98 0.35
N ILE A 54 -14.70 6.18 1.11
CA ILE A 54 -13.36 6.53 1.58
C ILE A 54 -12.29 5.84 0.72
N ILE A 55 -11.51 6.65 0.02
CA ILE A 55 -10.34 6.22 -0.76
C ILE A 55 -9.08 6.53 0.05
N GLY A 56 -8.34 5.49 0.41
CA GLY A 56 -7.22 5.58 1.34
C GLY A 56 -5.85 5.21 0.76
N THR A 57 -4.80 5.69 1.40
CA THR A 57 -3.44 5.13 1.25
C THR A 57 -2.74 5.15 2.60
N ALA A 58 -1.77 4.27 2.79
CA ALA A 58 -1.08 4.07 4.05
C ALA A 58 0.44 4.00 3.86
N GLY A 59 1.22 4.38 4.86
CA GLY A 59 2.69 4.26 4.89
C GLY A 59 3.42 5.59 5.05
N PHE A 60 4.76 5.58 5.01
CA PHE A 60 5.53 6.79 5.32
C PHE A 60 5.24 7.95 4.37
N ILE A 61 5.16 9.17 4.93
CA ILE A 61 4.92 10.39 4.15
C ILE A 61 6.10 10.74 3.23
N ALA A 62 7.30 10.29 3.60
CA ALA A 62 8.56 10.46 2.88
C ALA A 62 9.50 9.25 3.09
N GLY A 63 10.58 9.15 2.30
CA GLY A 63 11.66 8.16 2.51
C GLY A 63 11.46 6.78 1.86
N THR A 64 10.40 6.58 1.07
CA THR A 64 10.08 5.31 0.38
C THR A 64 9.80 5.47 -1.11
N GLY A 65 10.22 6.59 -1.71
CA GLY A 65 9.81 6.95 -3.06
C GLY A 65 8.34 7.41 -3.16
N LYS A 66 7.57 7.37 -2.05
CA LYS A 66 6.25 8.02 -2.01
C LYS A 66 6.39 9.52 -2.26
N ARG A 67 5.66 9.99 -3.27
CA ARG A 67 5.52 11.41 -3.61
C ARG A 67 4.02 11.74 -3.57
N LEU A 68 3.43 11.62 -2.38
CA LEU A 68 2.00 11.79 -2.16
C LEU A 68 1.42 13.07 -2.78
N PRO A 69 2.09 14.24 -2.75
CA PRO A 69 1.60 15.43 -3.45
C PRO A 69 1.37 15.24 -4.96
N LEU A 70 2.18 14.42 -5.64
CA LEU A 70 2.07 14.21 -7.09
C LEU A 70 0.82 13.43 -7.46
N ILE A 71 0.44 12.43 -6.66
CA ILE A 71 -0.79 11.65 -6.88
C ILE A 71 -2.02 12.35 -6.29
N LEU A 72 -1.85 13.15 -5.24
CA LEU A 72 -2.93 13.92 -4.61
C LEU A 72 -3.55 14.95 -5.56
N VAL A 73 -2.75 15.69 -6.33
CA VAL A 73 -3.25 16.71 -7.26
C VAL A 73 -4.29 16.13 -8.24
N PRO A 74 -4.00 15.06 -9.01
CA PRO A 74 -5.00 14.49 -9.90
C PRO A 74 -6.15 13.82 -9.15
N LEU A 75 -5.93 13.17 -7.99
CA LEU A 75 -7.02 12.63 -7.18
C LEU A 75 -8.05 13.71 -6.80
N LEU A 76 -7.58 14.86 -6.30
CA LEU A 76 -8.46 15.97 -5.92
C LEU A 76 -9.23 16.57 -7.10
N ARG A 77 -8.68 16.52 -8.32
CA ARG A 77 -9.37 16.99 -9.55
C ARG A 77 -10.56 16.12 -9.93
N TYR A 78 -10.49 14.83 -9.61
CA TYR A 78 -11.51 13.84 -9.97
C TYR A 78 -12.38 13.43 -8.77
N LEU A 79 -12.11 13.97 -7.58
CA LEU A 79 -12.84 13.62 -6.35
C LEU A 79 -14.24 14.24 -6.36
N GLU A 80 -15.25 13.36 -6.32
CA GLU A 80 -16.66 13.72 -6.23
C GLU A 80 -17.07 14.03 -4.77
N ASP A 81 -18.23 14.64 -4.57
CA ASP A 81 -18.64 15.18 -3.26
C ASP A 81 -19.05 14.10 -2.25
N ASP A 82 -19.46 12.94 -2.76
CA ASP A 82 -19.75 11.71 -2.01
C ASP A 82 -18.49 10.90 -1.67
N MET A 83 -17.31 11.39 -2.09
CA MET A 83 -16.02 10.74 -1.83
C MET A 83 -15.19 11.50 -0.78
N TYR A 84 -14.29 10.75 -0.14
CA TYR A 84 -13.38 11.25 0.89
C TYR A 84 -11.99 10.62 0.71
N LEU A 85 -10.94 11.45 0.78
CA LEU A 85 -9.55 10.99 0.72
C LEU A 85 -8.97 10.86 2.14
N TYR A 86 -8.37 9.71 2.44
CA TYR A 86 -7.76 9.46 3.74
C TYR A 86 -6.32 8.94 3.64
N PHE A 87 -5.35 9.78 4.00
CA PHE A 87 -3.92 9.44 3.96
C PHE A 87 -3.46 9.02 5.37
N ILE A 88 -3.24 7.73 5.58
CA ILE A 88 -2.77 7.14 6.84
C ILE A 88 -1.24 7.10 6.82
N THR A 89 -0.59 8.20 7.20
CA THR A 89 0.86 8.33 7.07
C THR A 89 1.62 8.34 8.38
N SER A 90 2.94 8.18 8.29
CA SER A 90 3.84 8.37 9.43
C SER A 90 5.09 9.13 9.00
N MET A 91 5.60 9.97 9.91
CA MET A 91 6.88 10.68 9.76
C MET A 91 8.10 9.85 10.23
N TRP A 92 7.90 8.63 10.75
CA TRP A 92 8.94 7.88 11.46
C TRP A 92 10.22 7.63 10.66
N LYS A 93 10.14 7.33 9.36
CA LYS A 93 11.30 6.92 8.56
C LYS A 93 12.26 8.06 8.18
N ALA A 94 11.73 9.22 7.76
CA ALA A 94 12.53 10.31 7.19
C ALA A 94 12.08 11.71 7.65
N GLY A 95 11.23 11.77 8.68
CA GLY A 95 10.52 12.99 9.04
C GLY A 95 9.47 13.38 8.00
N ASP A 96 9.10 14.67 8.00
CA ASP A 96 8.11 15.23 7.08
C ASP A 96 8.72 15.64 5.72
N LEU A 97 9.95 16.18 5.72
CA LEU A 97 10.57 16.83 4.55
C LEU A 97 9.65 17.88 3.86
N GLY A 98 8.79 18.56 4.64
CA GLY A 98 7.84 19.56 4.16
C GLY A 98 6.60 18.98 3.46
N ARG A 99 6.40 17.66 3.48
CA ARG A 99 5.33 16.98 2.73
C ARG A 99 3.95 17.28 3.27
N TYR A 100 3.78 17.33 4.58
CA TYR A 100 2.53 17.66 5.23
C TYR A 100 2.05 19.05 4.81
N THR A 101 2.91 20.06 4.95
CA THR A 101 2.57 21.44 4.54
C THR A 101 2.23 21.52 3.05
N GLN A 102 3.00 20.83 2.20
CA GLN A 102 2.72 20.77 0.76
C GLN A 102 1.36 20.14 0.46
N ILE A 103 1.03 19.02 1.12
CA ILE A 103 -0.26 18.34 0.98
C ILE A 103 -1.41 19.26 1.38
N MET A 104 -1.32 19.91 2.55
CA MET A 104 -2.37 20.78 3.05
C MET A 104 -2.58 22.02 2.16
N GLN A 105 -1.51 22.57 1.59
CA GLN A 105 -1.60 23.67 0.61
C GLN A 105 -2.30 23.23 -0.67
N VAL A 106 -2.00 22.03 -1.18
CA VAL A 106 -2.67 21.47 -2.36
C VAL A 106 -4.16 21.25 -2.10
N VAL A 107 -4.52 20.64 -0.96
CA VAL A 107 -5.93 20.41 -0.58
C VAL A 107 -6.70 21.72 -0.48
N LYS A 108 -6.12 22.73 0.18
CA LYS A 108 -6.73 24.05 0.30
C LYS A 108 -6.87 24.74 -1.07
N GLY A 109 -5.87 24.63 -1.94
CA GLY A 109 -5.91 25.21 -3.28
C GLY A 109 -6.98 24.58 -4.19
N HIS A 110 -7.46 23.39 -3.85
CA HIS A 110 -8.53 22.67 -4.55
C HIS A 110 -9.91 22.80 -3.87
N ASP A 111 -10.02 23.54 -2.76
CA ASP A 111 -11.26 23.67 -1.97
C ASP A 111 -11.86 22.31 -1.52
N LYS A 112 -11.00 21.39 -1.10
CA LYS A 112 -11.38 20.02 -0.68
C LYS A 112 -11.01 19.71 0.77
N THR A 113 -10.90 20.72 1.64
CA THR A 113 -10.53 20.52 3.05
C THR A 113 -11.51 19.64 3.82
N ASP A 114 -12.80 19.66 3.44
CA ASP A 114 -13.86 18.86 4.09
C ASP A 114 -14.01 17.45 3.49
N SER A 115 -13.23 17.13 2.46
CA SER A 115 -13.20 15.82 1.79
C SER A 115 -11.82 15.16 1.85
N PHE A 116 -10.96 15.62 2.77
CA PHE A 116 -9.59 15.11 2.91
C PHE A 116 -9.17 15.04 4.38
N ARG A 117 -8.44 13.98 4.73
CA ARG A 117 -7.69 13.87 5.98
C ARG A 117 -6.34 13.22 5.75
N ILE A 118 -5.36 13.66 6.53
CA ILE A 118 -4.06 13.00 6.68
C ILE A 118 -3.76 12.80 8.16
N ASP A 119 -3.43 11.57 8.53
CA ASP A 119 -2.82 11.26 9.82
C ASP A 119 -1.31 11.13 9.61
N THR A 120 -0.50 11.55 10.59
CA THR A 120 0.98 11.57 10.49
C THR A 120 1.68 10.88 11.66
N GLU A 121 0.90 10.47 12.67
CA GLU A 121 1.42 9.78 13.84
C GLU A 121 1.78 8.33 13.50
N PHE A 122 2.89 7.86 14.09
CA PHE A 122 3.18 6.42 14.10
C PHE A 122 2.22 5.73 15.07
N VAL A 123 1.54 4.70 14.59
CA VAL A 123 0.57 3.91 15.36
C VAL A 123 1.00 2.45 15.36
N ASP A 124 0.48 1.67 16.30
CA ASP A 124 0.68 0.22 16.33
C ASP A 124 0.01 -0.48 15.13
N ASP A 125 0.43 -1.71 14.87
CA ASP A 125 0.01 -2.50 13.70
C ASP A 125 -1.51 -2.75 13.67
N GLU A 126 -2.14 -3.00 14.82
CA GLU A 126 -3.59 -3.22 14.89
C GLU A 126 -4.34 -1.92 14.55
N THR A 127 -3.90 -0.79 15.12
CA THR A 127 -4.47 0.53 14.79
C THR A 127 -4.26 0.90 13.32
N LEU A 128 -3.10 0.60 12.73
CA LEU A 128 -2.85 0.80 11.31
C LEU A 128 -3.81 -0.03 10.45
N ASN A 129 -3.95 -1.32 10.76
CA ASN A 129 -4.84 -2.23 10.05
C ASN A 129 -6.31 -1.80 10.17
N GLU A 130 -6.76 -1.39 11.37
CA GLU A 130 -8.09 -0.84 11.60
C GLU A 130 -8.36 0.42 10.75
N LYS A 131 -7.41 1.34 10.65
CA LYS A 131 -7.55 2.54 9.82
C LYS A 131 -7.67 2.18 8.34
N MET A 132 -6.93 1.18 7.86
CA MET A 132 -7.03 0.67 6.48
C MET A 132 -8.38 -0.03 6.23
N GLN A 133 -8.90 -0.78 7.21
CA GLN A 133 -10.23 -1.39 7.18
C GLN A 133 -11.38 -0.37 7.15
N ALA A 134 -11.16 0.86 7.62
CA ALA A 134 -12.17 1.92 7.58
C ALA A 134 -12.41 2.47 6.15
N CYS A 135 -11.47 2.25 5.24
CA CYS A 135 -11.55 2.65 3.84
C CYS A 135 -12.44 1.69 3.01
N ASP A 136 -12.91 2.15 1.85
CA ASP A 136 -13.58 1.30 0.86
C ASP A 136 -12.61 0.81 -0.21
N LEU A 137 -11.69 1.69 -0.62
CA LEU A 137 -10.65 1.38 -1.59
C LEU A 137 -9.32 1.90 -1.05
N LEU A 138 -8.29 1.07 -1.09
CA LEU A 138 -6.91 1.47 -0.83
C LEU A 138 -6.15 1.59 -2.15
N PHE A 139 -5.21 2.53 -2.22
CA PHE A 139 -4.29 2.65 -3.34
C PHE A 139 -2.83 2.66 -2.89
N ALA A 140 -1.97 2.00 -3.68
CA ALA A 140 -0.52 2.03 -3.51
C ALA A 140 0.16 2.62 -4.76
N TRP A 141 0.73 3.81 -4.59
CA TRP A 141 1.48 4.50 -5.63
C TRP A 141 2.77 5.12 -5.07
N ASN A 142 3.83 5.12 -5.87
CA ASN A 142 5.11 5.76 -5.59
C ASN A 142 5.75 6.26 -6.90
N ILE A 143 6.86 7.00 -6.82
CA ILE A 143 7.55 7.56 -8.00
C ILE A 143 8.45 6.55 -8.74
N THR A 144 8.57 5.32 -8.24
CA THR A 144 9.54 4.35 -8.78
C THR A 144 9.27 4.04 -10.24
N GLY A 145 10.33 3.97 -11.05
CA GLY A 145 10.20 3.73 -12.49
C GLY A 145 9.96 2.25 -12.85
N PRO A 146 9.77 1.93 -14.14
CA PRO A 146 9.56 0.57 -14.62
C PRO A 146 10.77 -0.36 -14.40
N ASN A 147 11.94 0.19 -14.07
CA ASN A 147 13.18 -0.57 -13.83
C ASN A 147 13.52 -0.70 -12.34
N ASP A 148 12.70 -0.16 -11.42
CA ASP A 148 12.96 -0.24 -9.99
C ASP A 148 12.51 -1.60 -9.45
N ARG A 149 13.46 -2.54 -9.44
CA ARG A 149 13.30 -3.94 -9.01
C ARG A 149 13.95 -4.21 -7.65
N GLY A 150 14.44 -3.18 -6.96
CA GLY A 150 15.25 -3.35 -5.76
C GLY A 150 14.47 -3.72 -4.51
N SER A 151 13.14 -3.54 -4.49
CA SER A 151 12.32 -3.81 -3.31
C SER A 151 10.86 -4.09 -3.65
N GLN A 152 10.19 -4.87 -2.80
CA GLN A 152 8.73 -5.00 -2.78
C GLN A 152 8.12 -4.08 -1.72
N SER A 153 6.87 -3.69 -1.91
CA SER A 153 6.15 -2.80 -1.00
C SER A 153 5.54 -3.56 0.19
N GLY A 154 6.18 -3.50 1.37
CA GLY A 154 5.61 -4.07 2.60
C GLY A 154 4.23 -3.50 2.93
N ILE A 155 4.06 -2.18 2.85
CA ILE A 155 2.77 -1.54 3.12
C ILE A 155 1.67 -1.92 2.13
N ALA A 156 1.99 -2.27 0.88
CA ALA A 156 0.97 -2.77 -0.05
C ALA A 156 0.53 -4.19 0.33
N SER A 157 1.43 -4.99 0.91
CA SER A 157 1.09 -6.29 1.50
C SER A 157 0.19 -6.09 2.72
N ASP A 158 0.47 -5.11 3.58
CA ASP A 158 -0.39 -4.79 4.72
C ASP A 158 -1.77 -4.25 4.31
N MET A 159 -1.85 -3.46 3.24
CA MET A 159 -3.13 -3.03 2.65
C MET A 159 -3.94 -4.22 2.14
N TYR A 160 -3.29 -5.19 1.49
CA TYR A 160 -3.93 -6.43 1.08
C TYR A 160 -4.41 -7.25 2.30
N GLY A 161 -3.58 -7.30 3.35
CA GLY A 161 -3.90 -7.93 4.64
C GLY A 161 -5.02 -7.26 5.45
N SER A 162 -5.48 -6.08 5.03
CA SER A 162 -6.53 -5.34 5.73
C SER A 162 -7.95 -5.66 5.28
N TYR A 163 -8.19 -6.66 4.42
CA TYR A 163 -9.54 -6.95 3.90
C TYR A 163 -10.22 -5.74 3.24
N THR A 164 -9.45 -4.86 2.60
CA THR A 164 -9.96 -3.71 1.83
C THR A 164 -9.52 -3.84 0.37
N LYS A 165 -10.42 -3.53 -0.58
CA LYS A 165 -10.08 -3.56 -2.01
C LYS A 165 -8.84 -2.71 -2.27
N LEU A 166 -7.93 -3.20 -3.10
CA LEU A 166 -6.63 -2.56 -3.32
C LEU A 166 -6.40 -2.35 -4.82
N ILE A 167 -5.98 -1.14 -5.20
CA ILE A 167 -5.40 -0.84 -6.50
C ILE A 167 -3.93 -0.45 -6.35
N VAL A 168 -3.04 -1.09 -7.11
CA VAL A 168 -1.60 -0.79 -7.09
C VAL A 168 -1.11 -0.34 -8.46
N LYS A 169 -0.08 0.50 -8.46
CA LYS A 169 0.58 0.93 -9.69
C LYS A 169 1.23 -0.26 -10.39
N ASP A 170 1.16 -0.30 -11.72
CA ASP A 170 1.87 -1.29 -12.53
C ASP A 170 3.39 -1.01 -12.57
N SER A 171 4.11 -1.39 -11.53
CA SER A 171 5.58 -1.34 -11.50
C SER A 171 6.17 -2.57 -10.82
N PRO A 172 7.49 -2.84 -11.02
CA PRO A 172 8.13 -3.98 -10.37
C PRO A 172 8.14 -3.91 -8.85
N HIS A 173 8.10 -2.70 -8.26
CA HIS A 173 7.96 -2.51 -6.81
C HIS A 173 6.70 -3.16 -6.21
N TYR A 174 5.68 -3.41 -7.04
CA TYR A 174 4.42 -4.04 -6.68
C TYR A 174 4.24 -5.40 -7.36
N SER A 175 5.29 -5.98 -7.95
CA SER A 175 5.17 -7.18 -8.81
C SER A 175 4.59 -8.39 -8.10
N PHE A 176 4.87 -8.56 -6.81
CA PHE A 176 4.23 -9.61 -6.02
C PHE A 176 2.75 -9.28 -5.80
N ILE A 177 2.46 -8.12 -5.23
CA ILE A 177 1.11 -7.82 -4.75
C ILE A 177 0.10 -7.65 -5.91
N LYS A 178 0.54 -7.12 -7.05
CA LYS A 178 -0.31 -6.91 -8.23
C LYS A 178 -0.78 -8.21 -8.90
N ARG A 179 -0.20 -9.35 -8.52
CA ARG A 179 -0.57 -10.69 -8.99
C ARG A 179 -1.55 -11.41 -8.07
N GLN A 180 -1.86 -10.83 -6.90
CA GLN A 180 -2.77 -11.47 -5.95
C GLN A 180 -4.22 -11.28 -6.38
N GLU A 181 -5.05 -12.26 -6.02
CA GLU A 181 -6.49 -12.22 -6.27
C GLU A 181 -7.12 -10.95 -5.69
N GLY A 182 -8.09 -10.37 -6.39
CA GLY A 182 -8.80 -9.17 -5.95
C GLY A 182 -8.01 -7.85 -5.99
N VAL A 183 -6.71 -7.88 -6.35
CA VAL A 183 -5.89 -6.66 -6.50
C VAL A 183 -6.02 -6.09 -7.91
N LEU A 184 -6.43 -4.82 -7.99
CA LEU A 184 -6.52 -4.07 -9.22
C LEU A 184 -5.16 -3.48 -9.60
N VAL A 185 -4.90 -3.34 -10.89
CA VAL A 185 -3.64 -2.80 -11.40
C VAL A 185 -3.90 -1.54 -12.22
N GLY A 186 -3.35 -0.42 -11.76
CA GLY A 186 -3.47 0.88 -12.42
C GLY A 186 -2.19 1.26 -13.20
N PRO A 187 -2.28 2.23 -14.13
CA PRO A 187 -1.14 2.67 -14.94
C PRO A 187 -0.05 3.38 -14.12
N GLN A 188 1.13 3.57 -14.70
CA GLN A 188 2.28 4.17 -14.00
C GLN A 188 2.16 5.67 -13.77
N ASP A 189 1.64 6.40 -14.77
CA ASP A 189 1.49 7.85 -14.71
C ASP A 189 0.54 8.26 -13.58
N PRO A 190 0.88 9.24 -12.73
CA PRO A 190 0.05 9.63 -11.59
C PRO A 190 -1.35 10.14 -11.99
N VAL A 191 -1.50 10.81 -13.13
CA VAL A 191 -2.81 11.32 -13.57
C VAL A 191 -3.70 10.16 -14.00
N ASP A 192 -3.17 9.26 -14.82
CA ASP A 192 -3.94 8.10 -15.27
C ASP A 192 -4.18 7.10 -14.14
N PHE A 193 -3.24 6.97 -13.20
CA PHE A 193 -3.44 6.15 -12.00
C PHE A 193 -4.56 6.72 -11.13
N ALA A 194 -4.59 8.03 -10.90
CA ALA A 194 -5.68 8.67 -10.17
C ALA A 194 -7.04 8.45 -10.85
N LYS A 195 -7.13 8.54 -12.18
CA LYS A 195 -8.36 8.19 -12.91
C LYS A 195 -8.76 6.74 -12.66
N ALA A 196 -7.81 5.80 -12.73
CA ALA A 196 -8.07 4.39 -12.45
C ALA A 196 -8.57 4.16 -11.02
N VAL A 197 -8.03 4.88 -10.03
CA VAL A 197 -8.51 4.84 -8.63
C VAL A 197 -9.96 5.32 -8.53
N ILE A 198 -10.29 6.45 -9.16
CA ILE A 198 -11.66 6.98 -9.12
C ILE A 198 -12.64 6.07 -9.87
N GLU A 199 -12.26 5.55 -11.03
CA GLU A 199 -13.07 4.59 -11.78
C GLU A 199 -13.30 3.30 -11.00
N ALA A 200 -12.26 2.77 -10.35
CA ALA A 200 -12.38 1.59 -9.49
C ALA A 200 -13.36 1.84 -8.33
N ALA A 201 -13.26 2.99 -7.67
CA ALA A 201 -14.18 3.37 -6.60
C ALA A 201 -15.65 3.41 -7.04
N LYS A 202 -15.93 3.67 -8.32
CA LYS A 202 -17.30 3.82 -8.84
C LYS A 202 -17.87 2.55 -9.46
N LYS A 203 -17.02 1.66 -9.99
CA LYS A 203 -17.46 0.58 -10.89
C LYS A 203 -17.17 -0.81 -10.36
N GLU A 204 -16.19 -0.95 -9.47
CA GLU A 204 -15.79 -2.26 -8.94
C GLU A 204 -16.64 -2.66 -7.75
N ASP A 205 -16.78 -3.97 -7.55
CA ASP A 205 -17.28 -4.49 -6.28
C ASP A 205 -16.17 -4.34 -5.22
N LEU A 206 -16.37 -3.37 -4.32
CA LEU A 206 -15.42 -3.05 -3.26
C LEU A 206 -15.49 -4.02 -2.07
N ASP A 207 -16.51 -4.86 -2.00
CA ASP A 207 -16.65 -5.90 -0.98
C ASP A 207 -16.11 -7.26 -1.45
N ASP A 208 -15.86 -7.42 -2.75
CA ASP A 208 -15.14 -8.54 -3.35
C ASP A 208 -13.64 -8.49 -2.99
N VAL A 209 -13.33 -8.95 -1.78
CA VAL A 209 -11.98 -8.99 -1.22
C VAL A 209 -11.70 -10.42 -0.70
N PRO A 210 -10.64 -11.09 -1.20
CA PRO A 210 -10.30 -12.44 -0.78
C PRO A 210 -9.75 -12.47 0.65
N ASP A 211 -9.68 -13.67 1.25
CA ASP A 211 -9.05 -13.90 2.54
C ASP A 211 -7.50 -13.83 2.41
N PRO A 212 -6.83 -12.83 3.02
CA PRO A 212 -5.39 -12.64 2.91
C PRO A 212 -4.61 -13.44 3.98
N THR A 213 -5.28 -14.26 4.81
CA THR A 213 -4.66 -14.96 5.94
C THR A 213 -3.43 -15.78 5.53
N TRP A 214 -3.42 -16.34 4.32
CA TRP A 214 -2.26 -17.06 3.78
C TRP A 214 -0.97 -16.22 3.73
N LEU A 215 -1.07 -14.90 3.56
CA LEU A 215 0.07 -13.97 3.52
C LEU A 215 0.49 -13.45 4.90
N SER A 216 -0.24 -13.81 5.97
CA SER A 216 0.10 -13.38 7.34
C SER A 216 1.50 -13.80 7.78
N TRP A 217 2.07 -13.05 8.72
CA TRP A 217 3.32 -13.42 9.37
C TRP A 217 3.31 -14.84 9.92
N ASP A 218 2.23 -15.26 10.58
CA ASP A 218 2.09 -16.61 11.15
C ASP A 218 2.24 -17.71 10.09
N ASN A 219 1.78 -17.46 8.86
CA ASN A 219 1.87 -18.42 7.77
C ASN A 219 3.18 -18.34 6.96
N GLN A 220 3.82 -17.18 6.91
CA GLN A 220 5.06 -16.99 6.13
C GLN A 220 6.33 -17.19 6.95
N VAL A 221 6.29 -17.03 8.28
CA VAL A 221 7.48 -17.11 9.15
C VAL A 221 8.18 -18.47 9.05
N LYS A 222 7.42 -19.57 8.88
CA LYS A 222 7.99 -20.91 8.69
C LYS A 222 8.97 -20.97 7.50
N ASN A 223 8.67 -20.28 6.40
CA ASN A 223 9.52 -20.28 5.21
C ASN A 223 10.88 -19.59 5.49
N TYR A 224 10.87 -18.59 6.37
CA TYR A 224 12.09 -17.92 6.85
C TYR A 224 12.88 -18.83 7.80
N VAL A 225 12.21 -19.51 8.72
CA VAL A 225 12.85 -20.46 9.64
C VAL A 225 13.53 -21.57 8.84
N ASP A 226 12.81 -22.22 7.94
CA ASP A 226 13.34 -23.28 7.07
C ASP A 226 14.56 -22.78 6.27
N PHE A 227 14.51 -21.52 5.77
CA PHE A 227 15.61 -20.93 5.03
C PHE A 227 16.85 -20.74 5.91
N PHE A 228 16.70 -20.23 7.13
CA PHE A 228 17.83 -20.02 8.02
C PHE A 228 18.40 -21.35 8.52
N GLU A 229 17.58 -22.36 8.80
CA GLU A 229 18.04 -23.70 9.20
C GLU A 229 18.91 -24.35 8.12
N GLU A 230 18.51 -24.27 6.85
CA GLU A 230 19.31 -24.76 5.71
C GLU A 230 20.67 -24.07 5.55
N LEU A 231 20.82 -22.83 6.01
CA LEU A 231 22.10 -22.11 5.97
C LEU A 231 23.06 -22.51 7.10
N TYR A 232 22.56 -23.17 8.14
CA TYR A 232 23.37 -23.64 9.28
C TYR A 232 23.91 -25.07 9.10
N GLU A 233 23.33 -25.85 8.18
CA GLU A 233 23.76 -27.21 7.82
C GLU A 233 24.91 -27.22 6.80
#